data_AF-A0A7C0VDD4-F1
#
_entry.id   AF-A0A7C0VDD4-F1
#
_cell.length_a   1.000
_cell.length_b   1.000
_cell.length_c   1.000
_cell.angle_alpha   90.00
_cell.angle_beta   90.00
_cell.angle_gamma   90.00
#
_symmetry.space_group_name_H-M   'P 1'
#
loop_
_entity.id
_entity.type
_entity.pdbx_description
1 polymer ?
#
loop_
_entity_poly.entity_id
_entity_poly.type
_entity_poly.pdbx_seq_one_letter_code
_entity_poly.pdbx_strand_id
1 'polypeptide(L)'
;VPDRILLKADILTPEEYEVIKRHPAIGYEILKPLFENKNILDGVLYHHERYDGTGFPEGLKKEDIPLFGRIIGVADAIEAMTAERPYRAKLSKEEVIEELERNAGKQFDPDIAKIGIKIMEDGNG
;
A
#
# COMPACT_ATOMS: atom_id res chain seq x y z
N VAL A 1 0.29 -1.30 -16.20
CA VAL A 1 -0.90 -0.40 -16.25
C VAL A 1 -0.62 0.67 -17.29
N PRO A 2 -1.58 1.12 -18.12
CA PRO A 2 -1.32 2.18 -19.09
C PRO A 2 -0.90 3.49 -18.42
N ASP A 3 0.15 4.14 -18.93
CA ASP A 3 0.71 5.39 -18.38
C ASP A 3 -0.34 6.49 -18.24
N ARG A 4 -1.28 6.57 -19.18
CA ARG A 4 -2.39 7.55 -19.14
C ARG A 4 -3.30 7.42 -17.90
N ILE A 5 -3.36 6.24 -17.29
CA ILE A 5 -4.13 5.97 -16.07
C ILE A 5 -3.22 6.19 -14.86
N LEU A 6 -1.98 5.71 -14.92
CA LEU A 6 -1.00 5.81 -13.84
C LEU A 6 -0.60 7.26 -13.53
N LEU A 7 -0.47 8.09 -14.56
CA LEU A 7 -0.01 9.48 -14.49
C LEU A 7 -1.17 10.49 -14.46
N LYS A 8 -2.41 10.01 -14.28
CA LYS A 8 -3.59 10.89 -14.30
C LYS A 8 -3.61 11.79 -13.05
N ALA A 9 -3.94 13.05 -13.29
CA ALA A 9 -4.06 14.09 -12.27
C ALA A 9 -5.34 14.02 -11.43
N ASP A 10 -6.42 13.60 -12.09
CA ASP A 10 -7.77 13.61 -11.57
C ASP A 10 -8.14 12.27 -10.95
N ILE A 11 -9.26 12.27 -10.23
CA ILE A 11 -9.88 11.07 -9.68
C ILE A 11 -10.09 10.05 -10.82
N LEU A 12 -9.69 8.80 -10.54
CA LEU A 12 -9.88 7.69 -11.45
C LEU A 12 -11.37 7.36 -11.57
N THR A 13 -11.83 7.09 -12.78
CA THR A 13 -13.18 6.51 -12.94
C THR A 13 -13.21 5.10 -12.34
N PRO A 14 -14.39 4.55 -12.02
CA PRO A 14 -14.51 3.17 -11.54
C PRO A 14 -13.81 2.16 -12.47
N GLU A 15 -13.91 2.33 -13.78
CA GLU A 15 -13.29 1.46 -14.78
C GLU A 15 -11.77 1.59 -14.79
N GLU A 16 -11.24 2.81 -14.66
CA GLU A 16 -9.80 3.06 -14.53
C GLU A 16 -9.25 2.45 -13.25
N TYR A 17 -10.01 2.55 -12.15
CA TYR A 17 -9.66 1.96 -10.88
C TYR A 17 -9.56 0.43 -10.97
N GLU A 18 -10.50 -0.23 -11.64
CA GLU A 18 -10.42 -1.68 -11.91
C GLU A 18 -9.18 -2.07 -12.74
N VAL A 19 -8.72 -1.20 -13.64
CA VAL A 19 -7.46 -1.43 -14.37
C VAL A 19 -6.25 -1.32 -13.45
N ILE A 20 -6.23 -0.35 -12.53
CA ILE A 20 -5.15 -0.21 -11.54
C ILE A 20 -5.11 -1.42 -10.61
N LYS A 21 -6.25 -1.92 -10.14
CA LYS A 21 -6.31 -3.07 -9.23
C LYS A 21 -5.59 -4.33 -9.74
N ARG A 22 -5.36 -4.43 -11.04
CA ARG A 22 -4.67 -5.56 -11.67
C ARG A 22 -3.15 -5.50 -11.53
N HIS A 23 -2.57 -4.35 -11.17
CA HIS A 23 -1.11 -4.20 -11.18
C HIS A 23 -0.36 -5.07 -10.17
N PRO A 24 -0.87 -5.39 -8.96
CA PRO A 24 -0.17 -6.30 -8.05
C PRO A 24 -0.01 -7.69 -8.69
N ALA A 25 -1.06 -8.20 -9.32
CA ALA A 25 -1.03 -9.47 -10.05
C ALA A 25 -0.09 -9.44 -11.25
N ILE A 26 -0.09 -8.34 -12.04
CA ILE A 26 0.83 -8.18 -13.16
C ILE A 26 2.29 -8.14 -12.67
N GLY A 27 2.57 -7.38 -11.60
CA GLY A 27 3.89 -7.28 -11.00
C GLY A 27 4.39 -8.62 -10.48
N TYR A 28 3.51 -9.38 -9.81
CA TYR A 28 3.79 -10.74 -9.37
C TYR A 28 4.20 -11.64 -10.55
N GLU A 29 3.43 -11.68 -11.63
CA GLU A 29 3.74 -12.54 -12.79
C GLU A 29 5.05 -12.14 -13.50
N ILE A 30 5.40 -10.85 -13.52
CA ILE A 30 6.67 -10.37 -14.07
C ILE A 30 7.86 -10.79 -13.18
N LEU A 31 7.71 -10.70 -11.86
CA LEU A 31 8.79 -10.96 -10.91
C LEU A 31 8.96 -12.43 -10.56
N LYS A 32 7.89 -13.23 -10.61
CA LYS A 32 7.87 -14.65 -10.28
C LYS A 32 8.96 -15.48 -10.96
N PRO A 33 9.27 -15.33 -12.27
CA PRO A 33 10.36 -16.07 -12.90
C PRO A 33 11.76 -15.55 -12.53
N LEU A 34 11.87 -14.35 -11.95
CA LEU A 34 13.14 -13.69 -11.62
C LEU A 34 13.52 -13.86 -10.15
N PHE A 35 12.54 -14.08 -9.27
CA PHE A 35 12.72 -14.17 -7.82
C PHE A 35 12.11 -15.45 -7.28
N GLU A 36 12.93 -16.27 -6.61
CA GLU A 36 12.45 -17.47 -5.90
C GLU A 36 11.93 -17.16 -4.49
N ASN A 37 12.14 -15.93 -4.00
CA ASN A 37 11.76 -15.54 -2.65
C ASN A 37 10.26 -15.22 -2.56
N LYS A 38 9.50 -16.16 -2.01
CA LYS A 38 8.05 -16.04 -1.79
C LYS A 38 7.66 -14.77 -1.03
N ASN A 39 8.45 -14.31 -0.07
CA ASN A 39 8.12 -13.11 0.71
C ASN A 39 8.11 -11.84 -0.15
N ILE A 40 9.03 -11.72 -1.11
CA ILE A 40 9.07 -10.60 -2.05
C ILE A 40 7.84 -10.66 -2.95
N LEU A 41 7.55 -11.84 -3.50
CA LEU A 41 6.41 -12.03 -4.39
C LEU A 41 5.07 -11.77 -3.67
N ASP A 42 4.89 -12.30 -2.46
CA ASP A 42 3.72 -12.04 -1.63
C ASP A 42 3.58 -10.55 -1.30
N GLY A 43 4.70 -9.88 -1.01
CA GLY A 43 4.72 -8.43 -0.79
C GLY A 43 4.17 -7.67 -2.00
N VAL A 44 4.63 -7.99 -3.21
CA VAL A 44 4.13 -7.35 -4.43
C VAL A 44 2.67 -7.69 -4.70
N LEU A 45 2.24 -8.93 -4.48
CA LEU A 45 0.88 -9.34 -4.81
C LEU A 45 -0.17 -8.76 -3.84
N TYR A 46 0.15 -8.68 -2.55
CA TYR A 46 -0.83 -8.44 -1.48
C TYR A 46 -0.68 -7.08 -0.77
N HIS A 47 0.21 -6.17 -1.20
CA HIS A 47 0.38 -4.86 -0.55
C HIS A 47 -0.86 -3.93 -0.62
N HIS A 48 -1.86 -4.25 -1.44
CA HIS A 48 -3.14 -3.54 -1.48
C HIS A 48 -4.29 -4.28 -0.79
N GLU A 49 -4.00 -5.41 -0.15
CA GLU A 49 -4.94 -5.99 0.80
C GLU A 49 -5.09 -5.07 2.00
N ARG A 50 -6.32 -4.98 2.51
CA ARG A 50 -6.65 -4.16 3.69
C ARG A 50 -6.93 -5.10 4.85
N TYR A 51 -6.48 -4.74 6.04
CA TYR A 51 -6.61 -5.59 7.23
C TYR A 51 -8.07 -5.99 7.55
N ASP A 52 -9.05 -5.17 7.18
CA ASP A 52 -10.50 -5.43 7.26
C ASP A 52 -11.08 -6.31 6.13
N GLY A 53 -10.28 -6.63 5.11
CA GLY A 53 -10.61 -7.40 3.90
C GLY A 53 -11.48 -6.68 2.89
N THR A 54 -11.41 -5.35 2.87
CA THR A 54 -11.98 -4.53 1.79
C THR A 54 -10.96 -4.22 0.69
N GLY A 55 -9.77 -4.81 0.79
CA GLY A 55 -8.68 -4.68 -0.19
C GLY A 55 -8.80 -5.62 -1.38
N PHE A 56 -7.71 -5.71 -2.12
CA PHE A 56 -7.59 -6.53 -3.33
C PHE A 56 -6.14 -7.04 -3.45
N PRO A 57 -5.88 -8.12 -4.21
CA PRO A 57 -6.74 -8.78 -5.20
C PRO A 57 -7.73 -9.83 -4.68
N GLU A 58 -7.50 -10.42 -3.52
CA GLU A 58 -8.24 -11.58 -3.00
C GLU A 58 -9.19 -11.23 -1.84
N GLY A 59 -9.06 -10.05 -1.25
CA GLY A 59 -9.89 -9.61 -0.13
C GLY A 59 -9.53 -10.33 1.18
N LEU A 60 -8.24 -10.67 1.32
CA LEU A 60 -7.70 -11.34 2.51
C LEU A 60 -7.87 -10.46 3.75
N LYS A 61 -8.04 -11.10 4.91
CA LYS A 61 -8.34 -10.42 6.18
C LYS A 61 -7.26 -10.68 7.21
N LYS A 62 -6.90 -9.63 7.94
CA LYS A 62 -6.00 -9.72 9.08
C LYS A 62 -4.71 -10.49 8.76
N GLU A 63 -4.41 -11.57 9.50
CA GLU A 63 -3.21 -12.38 9.35
C GLU A 63 -3.25 -13.33 8.14
N ASP A 64 -4.39 -13.49 7.46
CA ASP A 64 -4.44 -14.20 6.16
C ASP A 64 -3.65 -13.41 5.10
N ILE A 65 -3.49 -12.10 5.29
CA ILE A 65 -2.60 -11.28 4.48
C ILE A 65 -1.15 -11.62 4.85
N PRO A 66 -0.30 -12.04 3.89
CA PRO A 66 1.10 -12.30 4.16
C PRO A 66 1.80 -11.11 4.81
N LEU A 67 2.70 -11.40 5.75
CA LEU A 67 3.39 -10.37 6.55
C LEU A 67 4.02 -9.27 5.67
N PHE A 68 4.68 -9.65 4.58
CA PHE A 68 5.32 -8.71 3.67
C PHE A 68 4.31 -7.83 2.91
N GLY A 69 3.11 -8.34 2.61
CA GLY A 69 2.02 -7.53 2.07
C GLY A 69 1.58 -6.46 3.08
N ARG A 70 1.40 -6.84 4.34
CA ARG A 70 1.04 -5.89 5.41
C ARG A 70 2.12 -4.83 5.67
N ILE A 71 3.40 -5.22 5.64
CA ILE A 71 4.54 -4.29 5.81
C ILE A 71 4.61 -3.31 4.65
N ILE A 72 4.60 -3.81 3.40
CA ILE A 72 4.69 -2.94 2.22
C ILE A 72 3.47 -2.03 2.13
N GLY A 73 2.26 -2.50 2.46
CA GLY A 73 1.06 -1.67 2.45
C GLY A 73 1.14 -0.45 3.38
N VAL A 74 1.79 -0.59 4.55
CA VAL A 74 2.06 0.56 5.45
C VAL A 74 3.14 1.46 4.86
N ALA A 75 4.24 0.90 4.36
CA ALA A 75 5.34 1.68 3.80
C ALA A 75 4.92 2.49 2.55
N ASP A 76 4.14 1.87 1.65
CA ASP A 76 3.57 2.49 0.45
C ASP A 76 2.62 3.64 0.81
N ALA A 77 1.78 3.46 1.83
CA ALA A 77 0.90 4.53 2.31
C ALA A 77 1.68 5.73 2.89
N ILE A 78 2.75 5.47 3.65
CA ILE A 78 3.62 6.53 4.17
C ILE A 78 4.26 7.29 3.00
N GLU A 79 4.90 6.58 2.06
CA GLU A 79 5.49 7.19 0.85
C GLU A 79 4.47 8.04 0.10
N ALA A 80 3.27 7.50 -0.12
CA ALA A 80 2.24 8.17 -0.89
C ALA A 80 1.73 9.46 -0.22
N MET A 81 1.79 9.54 1.11
CA MET A 81 1.42 10.71 1.88
C MET A 81 2.55 11.74 2.01
N THR A 82 3.80 11.30 2.09
CA THR A 82 4.97 12.18 2.27
C THR A 82 5.58 12.66 0.96
N ALA A 83 5.31 11.97 -0.16
CA ALA A 83 5.78 12.35 -1.48
C ALA A 83 5.12 13.64 -1.98
N GLU A 84 5.93 14.52 -2.57
CA GLU A 84 5.42 15.70 -3.27
C GLU A 84 4.84 15.27 -4.62
N ARG A 85 3.54 15.44 -4.82
CA ARG A 85 2.85 15.10 -6.07
C ARG A 85 2.31 16.36 -6.74
N PRO A 86 2.25 16.43 -8.08
CA PRO A 86 1.84 17.66 -8.79
C PRO A 86 0.45 18.20 -8.39
N TYR A 87 -0.40 17.35 -7.82
CA TYR A 87 -1.80 17.66 -7.48
C TYR A 87 -2.11 17.60 -5.98
N ARG A 88 -1.12 17.30 -5.13
CA ARG A 88 -1.29 17.18 -3.68
C ARG A 88 -0.02 17.58 -2.96
N ALA A 89 -0.14 18.56 -2.06
CA ALA A 89 0.93 18.88 -1.13
C ALA A 89 1.19 17.68 -0.20
N LYS A 90 2.46 17.37 0.07
CA LYS A 90 2.82 16.34 1.04
C LYS A 90 2.21 16.65 2.40
N LEU A 91 1.76 15.61 3.10
CA LEU A 91 1.30 15.74 4.47
C LEU A 91 2.47 16.00 5.42
N SER A 92 2.19 16.67 6.54
CA SER A 92 3.12 16.77 7.66
C SER A 92 3.30 15.40 8.31
N LYS A 93 4.39 15.25 9.08
CA LYS A 93 4.65 14.01 9.83
C LYS A 93 3.50 13.69 10.78
N GLU A 94 2.96 14.70 11.45
CA GLU A 94 1.84 14.58 12.38
C GLU A 94 0.57 14.11 11.66
N GLU A 95 0.26 14.68 10.49
CA GLU A 95 -0.89 14.26 9.68
C GLU A 95 -0.77 12.80 9.19
N VAL A 96 0.45 12.36 8.84
CA VAL A 96 0.73 10.97 8.46
C VAL A 96 0.51 10.01 9.64
N ILE A 97 1.00 10.38 10.83
CA ILE A 97 0.82 9.59 12.05
C ILE A 97 -0.67 9.46 12.39
N GLU A 98 -1.42 10.56 12.35
CA GLU A 98 -2.87 10.55 12.58
C GLU A 98 -3.62 9.66 11.58
N GLU A 99 -3.20 9.63 10.31
CA GLU A 99 -3.78 8.74 9.29
C GLU A 99 -3.53 7.26 9.62
N LEU A 100 -2.30 6.92 10.02
CA LEU A 100 -1.92 5.55 10.39
C LEU A 100 -2.71 5.09 11.63
N GLU A 101 -2.81 5.92 12.66
CA GLU A 101 -3.59 5.64 13.86
C GLU A 101 -5.07 5.43 13.54
N ARG A 102 -5.65 6.32 12.74
CA ARG A 102 -7.08 6.26 12.37
C ARG A 102 -7.45 5.01 11.58
N ASN A 103 -6.52 4.49 10.79
CA ASN A 103 -6.73 3.34 9.91
C ASN A 103 -6.13 2.03 10.44
N ALA A 104 -5.51 2.04 11.62
CA ALA A 104 -5.05 0.84 12.31
C ALA A 104 -6.24 -0.11 12.58
N GLY A 105 -6.08 -1.39 12.22
CA GLY A 105 -7.14 -2.40 12.31
C GLY A 105 -8.19 -2.33 11.19
N LYS A 106 -8.11 -1.35 10.28
CA LYS A 106 -8.97 -1.24 9.09
C LYS A 106 -8.16 -1.44 7.82
N GLN A 107 -7.39 -0.42 7.42
CA GLN A 107 -6.49 -0.52 6.29
C GLN A 107 -5.24 -1.30 6.68
N PHE A 108 -4.68 -0.95 7.84
CA PHE A 108 -3.37 -1.41 8.26
C PHE A 108 -3.49 -2.43 9.37
N ASP A 109 -2.54 -3.37 9.39
CA ASP A 109 -2.27 -4.15 10.57
C ASP A 109 -1.89 -3.21 11.73
N PRO A 110 -2.56 -3.32 12.90
CA PRO A 110 -2.33 -2.40 14.01
C PRO A 110 -0.92 -2.49 14.59
N ASP A 111 -0.29 -3.67 14.61
CA ASP A 111 1.06 -3.84 15.15
C ASP A 111 2.10 -3.23 14.20
N ILE A 112 1.91 -3.40 12.89
CA ILE A 112 2.81 -2.83 11.88
C ILE A 112 2.62 -1.31 11.77
N ALA A 113 1.38 -0.81 11.83
CA ALA A 113 1.10 0.62 11.86
C ALA A 113 1.79 1.30 13.06
N LYS A 114 1.72 0.68 14.24
CA LYS A 114 2.42 1.17 15.45
C LYS A 114 3.93 1.23 15.26
N ILE A 115 4.54 0.24 14.61
CA ILE A 115 5.97 0.26 14.28
C ILE A 115 6.28 1.38 13.29
N GLY A 116 5.47 1.56 12.25
CA GLY A 116 5.60 2.66 11.29
C GLY A 116 5.55 4.04 11.94
N ILE A 117 4.58 4.25 12.85
CA ILE A 117 4.45 5.49 13.64
C ILE A 117 5.72 5.74 14.44
N LYS A 118 6.22 4.73 15.17
CA LYS A 118 7.45 4.86 15.95
C LYS A 118 8.67 5.25 15.07
N ILE A 119 8.82 4.64 13.90
CA ILE A 119 9.90 4.96 12.95
C ILE A 119 9.79 6.42 12.49
N MET A 120 8.57 6.89 12.19
CA MET A 120 8.31 8.28 11.83
C MET A 120 8.70 9.22 12.98
N GLU A 121 8.28 8.92 14.21
CA GLU A 121 8.60 9.69 15.44
C GLU A 121 10.11 9.82 15.66
N ASP A 122 10.85 8.72 15.54
CA ASP A 122 12.30 8.64 15.77
C ASP A 122 13.14 9.41 14.71
N GLY A 123 12.52 9.96 13.67
CA GLY A 123 13.16 10.85 12.69
C GLY A 123 13.94 10.14 11.58
N ASN A 124 13.69 8.85 11.38
CA ASN A 124 14.29 8.03 10.32
C ASN A 124 13.36 7.85 9.08
N GLY A 125 12.42 8.78 8.87
CA GLY A 125 11.48 8.79 7.74
C GLY A 125 11.67 10.02 6.87
#